data_AF-A0A4Q6C551-F1
#
_entry.id   AF-A0A4Q6C551-F1
#
_cell.length_a   1.000
_cell.length_b   1.000
_cell.length_c   1.000
_cell.angle_alpha   90.00
_cell.angle_beta   90.00
_cell.angle_gamma   90.00
#
_symmetry.space_group_name_H-M   'P 1'
#
loop_
_entity.id
_entity.type
_entity.pdbx_description
1 polymer ?
#
loop_
_entity_poly.entity_id
_entity_poly.type
_entity_poly.pdbx_seq_one_letter_code
_entity_poly.pdbx_strand_id
1 'polypeptide(L)'
;TKGKIREGYQVSELKLEPSRVLLTGPESQLATVTKIPTAVIDLSEIDASKPTDIELPLDDWTGVRLISAKPKLVASLQVIQANFRLRGIPIEVQSTHQARVDQDQVTVYVRAAADRMKDLRDGSIVAKLNVVDKNKGRYREKVQVILPPGVSLVRVVPDYVRVTLY
;
A
#
# COMPACT_ATOMS: atom_id res chain seq x y z
N THR A 1 6.04 -12.41 15.80
CA THR A 1 5.80 -12.45 14.35
C THR A 1 6.75 -11.48 13.67
N LYS A 2 7.67 -11.96 12.81
CA LYS A 2 8.65 -11.08 12.12
C LYS A 2 8.82 -11.53 10.68
N GLY A 3 7.76 -11.39 9.89
CA GLY A 3 7.81 -11.79 8.50
C GLY A 3 8.41 -10.77 7.56
N LYS A 4 9.30 -11.24 6.67
CA LYS A 4 9.89 -10.42 5.62
C LYS A 4 8.92 -10.33 4.46
N ILE A 5 7.85 -9.57 4.70
CA ILE A 5 6.90 -9.18 3.67
C ILE A 5 7.68 -8.38 2.62
N ARG A 6 7.34 -8.55 1.34
CA ARG A 6 7.87 -7.70 0.25
C ARG A 6 7.82 -6.24 0.72
N GLU A 7 8.96 -5.54 0.68
CA GLU A 7 9.06 -4.17 1.18
C GLU A 7 7.87 -3.34 0.65
N GLY A 8 7.11 -2.71 1.54
CA GLY A 8 5.92 -1.93 1.18
C GLY A 8 4.56 -2.60 1.34
N TYR A 9 4.48 -3.85 1.79
CA TYR A 9 3.22 -4.53 2.11
C TYR A 9 3.16 -4.95 3.59
N GLN A 10 1.95 -5.03 4.14
CA GLN A 10 1.66 -5.54 5.48
C GLN A 10 0.56 -6.60 5.40
N VAL A 11 0.65 -7.65 6.22
CA VAL A 11 -0.44 -8.62 6.39
C VAL A 11 -1.60 -7.92 7.09
N SER A 12 -2.72 -7.79 6.40
CA SER A 12 -3.94 -7.20 6.96
C SER A 12 -4.80 -8.22 7.67
N GLU A 13 -4.83 -9.45 7.15
CA GLU A 13 -5.69 -10.52 7.67
C GLU A 13 -5.07 -11.89 7.39
N LEU A 14 -5.28 -12.82 8.31
CA LEU A 14 -4.94 -14.23 8.16
C LEU A 14 -6.22 -15.04 8.30
N LYS A 15 -6.53 -15.85 7.28
CA LYS A 15 -7.75 -16.66 7.25
C LYS A 15 -7.42 -18.11 6.99
N LEU A 16 -8.15 -19.00 7.65
CA LEU A 16 -8.07 -20.44 7.43
C LEU A 16 -9.18 -20.89 6.49
N GLU A 17 -8.81 -21.58 5.41
CA GLU A 17 -9.76 -22.15 4.46
C GLU A 17 -9.46 -23.64 4.22
N PRO A 18 -10.36 -24.57 4.62
CA PRO A 18 -11.59 -24.32 5.38
C PRO A 18 -11.32 -23.98 6.86
N SER A 19 -12.18 -23.15 7.46
CA SER A 19 -12.12 -22.80 8.89
C SER A 19 -12.68 -23.90 9.81
N ARG A 20 -13.31 -24.91 9.22
CA ARG A 20 -13.86 -26.08 9.90
C ARG A 20 -13.34 -27.33 9.22
N VAL A 21 -12.97 -28.31 10.04
CA VAL A 21 -12.47 -29.60 9.60
C VAL A 21 -13.34 -30.70 10.17
N LEU A 22 -13.44 -31.81 9.44
CA LEU A 22 -14.19 -32.99 9.86
C LEU A 22 -13.21 -34.05 10.34
N LEU A 23 -13.43 -34.53 11.56
CA LEU A 23 -12.63 -35.57 12.20
C LEU A 23 -13.47 -36.84 12.38
N THR A 24 -12.80 -37.98 12.36
CA THR A 24 -13.36 -39.28 12.72
C THR A 24 -12.48 -39.96 13.75
N GLY A 25 -13.06 -40.74 14.67
CA GLY A 25 -12.30 -41.40 15.74
C GLY A 25 -13.20 -41.92 16.86
N PRO A 26 -12.60 -42.46 17.94
CA PRO A 26 -13.32 -42.93 19.11
C PRO A 26 -14.13 -41.81 19.77
N GLU A 27 -15.38 -42.08 20.14
CA GLU A 27 -16.28 -41.10 20.77
C GLU A 27 -15.67 -40.48 22.05
N SER A 28 -15.01 -41.30 22.87
CA SER A 28 -14.33 -40.87 24.09
C SER A 28 -13.24 -39.82 23.84
N GLN A 29 -12.58 -39.86 22.67
CA GLN A 29 -11.57 -38.89 22.26
C GLN A 29 -12.24 -37.66 21.64
N LEU A 30 -13.17 -37.85 20.69
CA LEU A 30 -13.87 -36.74 20.02
C LEU A 30 -14.66 -35.85 20.99
N ALA A 31 -15.24 -36.42 22.05
CA ALA A 31 -15.95 -35.67 23.09
C ALA A 31 -15.05 -34.67 23.83
N THR A 32 -13.72 -34.89 23.85
CA THR A 32 -12.76 -33.98 24.49
C THR A 32 -12.20 -32.92 23.53
N VAL A 33 -12.35 -33.12 22.21
CA VAL A 33 -11.81 -32.21 21.19
C VAL A 33 -12.73 -31.01 21.01
N THR A 34 -12.49 -29.95 21.79
CA THR A 34 -13.20 -28.66 21.60
C THR A 34 -12.44 -27.71 20.66
N LYS A 35 -11.11 -27.81 20.64
CA LYS A 35 -10.20 -27.03 19.79
C LYS A 35 -9.00 -27.89 19.43
N ILE A 36 -8.50 -27.74 18.20
CA ILE A 36 -7.28 -28.40 17.73
C ILE A 36 -6.19 -27.32 17.69
N PRO A 37 -5.09 -27.45 18.47
CA PRO A 37 -3.96 -26.54 18.34
C PRO A 37 -3.33 -26.75 16.97
N THR A 38 -2.91 -25.66 16.34
CA THR A 38 -2.10 -25.73 15.12
C THR A 38 -0.63 -25.70 15.50
N ALA A 39 0.24 -26.26 14.65
CA ALA A 39 1.67 -26.02 14.79
C ALA A 39 1.99 -24.51 14.78
N VAL A 40 3.09 -24.10 15.42
CA VAL A 40 3.54 -22.70 15.37
C VAL A 40 3.94 -22.38 13.94
N ILE A 41 3.22 -21.46 13.31
CA ILE A 41 3.47 -21.08 11.92
C ILE A 41 4.38 -19.86 11.91
N ASP A 42 5.53 -19.96 11.25
CA ASP A 42 6.36 -18.80 10.99
C ASP A 42 5.82 -18.01 9.79
N LEU A 43 5.20 -16.86 10.09
CA LEU A 43 4.68 -15.93 9.09
C LEU A 43 5.76 -15.26 8.24
N SER A 44 7.04 -15.57 8.49
CA SER A 44 8.18 -15.01 7.76
C SER A 44 8.47 -15.64 6.43
N GLU A 45 8.02 -16.88 6.26
CA GLU A 45 8.15 -17.64 5.01
C GLU A 45 6.84 -17.68 4.23
N ILE A 46 5.78 -17.08 4.77
CA ILE A 46 4.46 -17.04 4.14
C ILE A 46 4.48 -15.97 3.07
N ASP A 47 4.65 -16.47 1.85
CA ASP A 47 4.41 -15.71 0.64
C ASP A 47 2.90 -15.55 0.48
N ALA A 48 2.39 -14.34 0.66
CA ALA A 48 0.95 -14.12 0.59
C ALA A 48 0.34 -14.38 -0.80
N SER A 49 1.18 -14.58 -1.82
CA SER A 49 0.73 -15.07 -3.12
C SER A 49 0.42 -16.57 -3.14
N LYS A 50 0.76 -17.33 -2.08
CA LYS A 50 0.64 -18.79 -2.04
C LYS A 50 -0.08 -19.26 -0.78
N PRO A 51 -1.16 -20.05 -0.91
CA PRO A 51 -1.77 -20.72 0.23
C PRO A 51 -0.73 -21.64 0.88
N THR A 52 -0.53 -21.51 2.19
CA THR A 52 0.36 -22.40 2.95
C THR A 52 -0.48 -23.48 3.63
N ASP A 53 -0.13 -24.74 3.40
CA ASP A 53 -0.80 -25.85 4.07
C ASP A 53 -0.45 -25.85 5.56
N ILE A 54 -1.44 -26.04 6.43
CA ILE A 54 -1.23 -26.08 7.88
C ILE A 54 -1.24 -27.52 8.36
N GLU A 55 -0.23 -27.85 9.16
CA GLU A 55 -0.19 -29.10 9.89
C GLU A 55 -1.00 -29.01 11.19
N LEU A 56 -1.86 -30.01 11.36
CA LEU A 56 -2.65 -30.22 12.56
C LEU A 56 -2.00 -31.36 13.35
N PRO A 57 -1.36 -31.09 14.49
CA PRO A 57 -0.87 -32.13 15.39
C PRO A 57 -2.07 -32.89 15.98
N LEU A 58 -2.44 -34.01 15.36
CA LEU A 58 -3.50 -34.89 15.82
C LEU A 58 -2.95 -36.07 16.66
N ASP A 59 -1.64 -36.14 16.82
CA ASP A 59 -0.93 -37.26 17.47
C ASP A 59 -1.29 -37.42 18.95
N ASP A 60 -1.72 -36.32 19.59
CA ASP A 60 -2.22 -36.32 20.97
C ASP A 60 -3.54 -37.10 21.13
N TRP A 61 -4.27 -37.35 20.04
CA TRP A 61 -5.55 -38.09 20.06
C TRP A 61 -5.45 -39.42 19.33
N THR A 62 -5.29 -40.50 20.12
CA THR A 62 -5.20 -41.86 19.59
C THR A 62 -6.45 -42.26 18.80
N GLY A 63 -6.26 -42.62 17.54
CA GLY A 63 -7.34 -43.10 16.66
C GLY A 63 -8.18 -41.99 16.02
N VAL A 64 -7.86 -40.71 16.25
CA VAL A 64 -8.50 -39.58 15.57
C VAL A 64 -7.82 -39.31 14.23
N ARG A 65 -8.62 -39.10 13.18
CA ARG A 65 -8.15 -38.85 11.81
C ARG A 65 -8.93 -37.72 11.17
N LEU A 66 -8.24 -36.92 10.36
CA LEU A 66 -8.84 -35.91 9.50
C LEU A 66 -9.47 -36.57 8.26
N ILE A 67 -10.75 -36.30 8.02
CA ILE A 67 -11.48 -36.78 6.83
C ILE A 67 -11.93 -35.66 5.89
N SER A 68 -11.73 -34.39 6.28
CA SER A 68 -11.91 -33.24 5.38
C SER A 68 -10.59 -32.80 4.73
N ALA A 69 -10.67 -31.80 3.85
CA ALA A 69 -9.48 -31.10 3.38
C ALA A 69 -8.68 -30.48 4.55
N LYS A 70 -7.35 -30.46 4.41
CA LYS A 70 -6.47 -29.75 5.35
C LYS A 70 -6.74 -28.24 5.28
N PRO A 71 -6.79 -27.55 6.43
CA PRO A 71 -6.94 -26.11 6.44
C PRO A 71 -5.70 -25.46 5.82
N LYS A 72 -5.91 -24.48 4.96
CA LYS A 72 -4.86 -23.66 4.36
C LYS A 72 -4.88 -22.28 4.97
N LEU A 73 -3.70 -21.74 5.25
CA LEU A 73 -3.56 -20.35 5.64
C LEU A 73 -3.52 -19.49 4.39
N VAL A 74 -4.47 -18.58 4.28
CA VAL A 74 -4.53 -17.55 3.25
C VAL A 74 -4.27 -16.22 3.94
N ALA A 75 -3.20 -15.54 3.51
CA ALA A 75 -2.83 -14.23 4.01
C ALA A 75 -3.34 -13.15 3.04
N SER A 76 -4.11 -12.19 3.56
CA SER A 76 -4.50 -10.99 2.81
C SER A 76 -3.43 -9.91 3.01
N LEU A 77 -2.90 -9.38 1.92
CA LEU A 77 -1.97 -8.25 1.97
C LEU A 77 -2.70 -6.93 1.76
N GLN A 78 -2.26 -5.92 2.51
CA GLN A 78 -2.50 -4.52 2.20
C GLN A 78 -1.19 -3.82 1.88
N VAL A 79 -1.27 -2.87 0.95
CA VAL A 79 -0.15 -1.97 0.65
C VAL A 79 0.02 -1.00 1.82
N ILE A 80 1.23 -0.89 2.34
CA ILE A 80 1.56 0.14 3.32
C ILE A 80 1.64 1.47 2.57
N GLN A 81 0.65 2.32 2.78
CA GLN A 81 0.69 3.68 2.28
C GLN A 81 1.37 4.60 3.29
N ALA A 82 2.30 5.42 2.80
CA ALA A 82 2.98 6.44 3.60
C ALA A 82 2.81 7.82 2.95
N ASN A 83 2.90 8.85 3.78
CA ASN A 83 2.93 10.24 3.31
C ASN A 83 4.39 10.63 3.01
N PHE A 84 4.63 11.10 1.81
CA PHE A 84 5.93 11.58 1.36
C PHE A 84 5.92 13.10 1.18
N ARG A 85 7.05 13.72 1.52
CA ARG A 85 7.31 15.15 1.28
C ARG A 85 8.40 15.28 0.23
N LEU A 86 8.03 15.78 -0.93
CA LEU A 86 8.92 15.96 -2.07
C LEU A 86 9.16 17.46 -2.24
N ARG A 87 10.42 17.89 -2.12
CA ARG A 87 10.82 19.30 -2.15
C ARG A 87 11.52 19.60 -3.47
N GLY A 88 11.46 20.86 -3.90
CA GLY A 88 12.20 21.33 -5.06
C GLY A 88 11.61 20.86 -6.39
N ILE A 89 10.29 20.59 -6.43
CA ILE A 89 9.63 20.22 -7.68
C ILE A 89 9.50 21.48 -8.53
N PRO A 90 10.13 21.55 -9.72
CA PRO A 90 10.08 22.72 -10.57
C PRO A 90 8.66 22.95 -11.12
N ILE A 91 8.30 24.22 -11.30
CA ILE A 91 7.02 24.62 -11.88
C ILE A 91 7.18 24.89 -13.37
N GLU A 92 6.49 24.12 -14.20
CA GLU A 92 6.35 24.38 -15.63
C GLU A 92 5.26 25.41 -15.87
N VAL A 93 5.66 26.61 -16.29
CA VAL A 93 4.71 27.69 -16.61
C VAL A 93 4.30 27.57 -18.07
N GLN A 94 3.01 27.35 -18.31
CA GLN A 94 2.42 27.36 -19.65
C GLN A 94 1.85 28.76 -19.90
N SER A 95 2.51 29.54 -20.75
CA SER A 95 2.11 30.90 -21.10
C SER A 95 2.30 31.19 -22.59
N THR A 96 1.49 32.10 -23.11
CA THR A 96 1.64 32.72 -24.43
C THR A 96 2.53 33.96 -24.41
N HIS A 97 2.86 34.47 -23.20
CA HIS A 97 3.62 35.68 -22.96
C HIS A 97 4.91 35.36 -22.18
N GLN A 98 5.84 36.33 -22.10
CA GLN A 98 6.96 36.18 -21.16
C GLN A 98 6.42 36.21 -19.73
N ALA A 99 6.69 35.14 -18.97
CA ALA A 99 6.18 34.97 -17.62
C ALA A 99 7.33 35.00 -16.60
N ARG A 100 7.10 35.69 -15.48
CA ARG A 100 7.97 35.65 -14.29
C ARG A 100 7.17 35.21 -13.08
N VAL A 101 7.61 34.13 -12.45
CA VAL A 101 7.03 33.61 -11.20
C VAL A 101 7.83 34.09 -9.99
N ASP A 102 7.15 34.28 -8.86
CA ASP A 102 7.83 34.59 -7.59
C ASP A 102 8.47 33.35 -6.95
N GLN A 103 7.97 32.16 -7.29
CA GLN A 103 8.52 30.87 -6.88
C GLN A 103 8.53 29.93 -8.08
N ASP A 104 9.69 29.36 -8.37
CA ASP A 104 9.91 28.40 -9.46
C ASP A 104 9.87 26.95 -8.98
N GLN A 105 9.73 26.73 -7.66
CA GLN A 105 9.70 25.41 -7.04
C GLN A 105 8.57 25.30 -6.00
N VAL A 106 8.02 24.09 -5.87
CA VAL A 106 7.03 23.75 -4.83
C VAL A 106 7.45 22.53 -4.02
N THR A 107 6.84 22.41 -2.83
CA THR A 107 6.85 21.18 -2.05
C THR A 107 5.52 20.44 -2.23
N VAL A 108 5.58 19.21 -2.73
CA VAL A 108 4.41 18.35 -2.92
C VAL A 108 4.37 17.29 -1.81
N TYR A 109 3.23 17.17 -1.16
CA TYR A 109 2.93 16.09 -0.23
C TYR A 109 2.04 15.09 -0.93
N VAL A 110 2.49 13.84 -1.00
CA VAL A 110 1.77 12.75 -1.66
C VAL A 110 1.61 11.56 -0.73
N ARG A 111 0.61 10.74 -0.99
CA ARG A 111 0.44 9.43 -0.35
C ARG A 111 0.65 8.35 -1.41
N ALA A 112 1.57 7.43 -1.15
CA ALA A 112 1.88 6.33 -2.05
C ALA A 112 2.34 5.10 -1.28
N ALA A 113 2.44 3.97 -1.99
CA ALA A 113 3.03 2.74 -1.48
C ALA A 113 4.49 2.99 -1.03
N ALA A 114 4.92 2.36 0.06
CA ALA A 114 6.23 2.65 0.66
C ALA A 114 7.43 2.26 -0.23
N ASP A 115 7.26 1.23 -1.05
CA ASP A 115 8.24 0.75 -2.04
C ASP A 115 8.47 1.75 -3.18
N ARG A 116 7.47 2.55 -3.53
CA ARG A 116 7.54 3.56 -4.60
C ARG A 116 8.28 4.84 -4.23
N MET A 117 8.84 4.96 -3.02
CA MET A 117 9.54 6.18 -2.60
C MET A 117 10.69 6.54 -3.56
N LYS A 118 11.43 5.55 -4.08
CA LYS A 118 12.56 5.78 -4.99
C LYS A 118 12.07 6.36 -6.32
N ASP A 119 11.09 5.71 -6.96
CA ASP A 119 10.52 6.12 -8.24
C ASP A 119 9.89 7.52 -8.22
N LEU A 120 9.39 7.95 -7.06
CA LEU A 120 8.82 9.31 -6.89
C LEU A 120 9.88 10.41 -6.83
N ARG A 121 11.13 10.08 -6.49
CA ARG A 121 12.23 11.06 -6.46
C ARG A 121 12.86 11.27 -7.82
N ASP A 122 12.78 10.29 -8.72
CA ASP A 122 13.43 10.32 -10.04
C ASP A 122 12.66 11.15 -11.09
N GLY A 123 11.75 12.03 -10.67
CA GLY A 123 11.13 13.04 -11.55
C GLY A 123 9.77 12.67 -12.15
N SER A 124 9.04 11.72 -11.55
CA SER A 124 7.70 11.32 -12.03
C SER A 124 6.57 12.33 -11.72
N ILE A 125 6.87 13.42 -11.02
CA ILE A 125 5.89 14.43 -10.59
C ILE A 125 6.18 15.75 -11.29
N VAL A 126 5.18 16.27 -11.98
CA VAL A 126 5.27 17.53 -12.72
C VAL A 126 4.30 18.53 -12.13
N ALA A 127 4.80 19.70 -11.72
CA ALA A 127 3.97 20.83 -11.32
C ALA A 127 3.80 21.78 -12.52
N LYS A 128 2.57 22.14 -12.86
CA LYS A 128 2.20 23.01 -13.97
C LYS A 128 1.44 24.23 -13.49
N LEU A 129 1.69 25.36 -14.13
CA LEU A 129 0.97 26.60 -13.93
C LEU A 129 0.42 27.07 -15.28
N ASN A 130 -0.89 26.94 -15.47
CA ASN A 130 -1.53 27.34 -16.74
C ASN A 130 -1.99 28.81 -16.69
N VAL A 131 -1.42 29.62 -17.56
CA VAL A 131 -1.75 31.04 -17.78
C VAL A 131 -1.80 31.39 -19.27
N VAL A 132 -2.06 30.39 -20.13
CA VAL A 132 -2.12 30.55 -21.59
C VAL A 132 -3.20 31.55 -22.00
N ASP A 133 -4.34 31.52 -21.30
CA ASP A 133 -5.52 32.33 -21.62
C ASP A 133 -5.52 33.73 -20.98
N LYS A 134 -4.40 34.15 -20.39
CA LYS A 134 -4.29 35.42 -19.66
C LYS A 134 -3.48 36.46 -20.44
N ASN A 135 -3.97 37.68 -20.41
CA ASN A 135 -3.28 38.85 -20.95
C ASN A 135 -2.15 39.29 -20.01
N LYS A 136 -1.36 40.26 -20.45
CA LYS A 136 -0.31 40.90 -19.64
C LYS A 136 -0.89 41.46 -18.34
N GLY A 137 -0.20 41.20 -17.23
CA GLY A 137 -0.71 41.55 -15.90
C GLY A 137 -0.14 40.67 -14.80
N ARG A 138 -0.58 40.93 -13.57
CA ARG A 138 -0.18 40.16 -12.38
C ARG A 138 -1.34 39.27 -11.95
N TYR A 139 -1.05 37.97 -11.80
CA TYR A 139 -2.04 36.96 -11.45
C TYR A 139 -1.53 36.09 -10.30
N ARG A 140 -2.47 35.45 -9.62
CA ARG A 140 -2.20 34.47 -8.58
C ARG A 140 -2.89 33.17 -8.96
N GLU A 141 -2.12 32.24 -9.49
CA GLU A 141 -2.64 30.99 -10.04
C GLU A 141 -2.38 29.81 -9.14
N LYS A 142 -3.29 28.84 -9.20
CA LYS A 142 -3.17 27.59 -8.47
C LYS A 142 -2.22 26.65 -9.21
N VAL A 143 -1.28 26.06 -8.49
CA VAL A 143 -0.36 25.06 -9.04
C VAL A 143 -1.11 23.75 -9.26
N GLN A 144 -1.08 23.24 -10.48
CA GLN A 144 -1.63 21.93 -10.84
C GLN A 144 -0.51 20.90 -10.79
N VAL A 145 -0.73 19.75 -10.16
CA VAL A 145 0.29 18.70 -10.06
C VAL A 145 -0.19 17.46 -10.79
N ILE A 146 0.61 16.98 -11.73
CA ILE A 146 0.41 15.72 -12.44
C ILE A 146 1.13 14.63 -11.65
N LEU A 147 0.39 13.61 -11.26
CA LEU A 147 0.88 12.49 -10.47
C LEU A 147 0.83 11.19 -11.28
N PRO A 148 1.78 10.27 -11.07
CA PRO A 148 1.75 8.95 -11.69
C PRO A 148 0.67 8.06 -11.05
N PRO A 149 0.26 6.96 -11.71
CA PRO A 149 -0.79 6.06 -11.22
C PRO A 149 -0.40 5.44 -9.88
N GLY A 150 -1.36 5.32 -8.96
CA GLY A 150 -1.14 4.78 -7.61
C GLY A 150 -0.55 5.77 -6.60
N VAL A 151 -0.53 7.05 -6.93
CA VAL A 151 -0.13 8.15 -6.03
C VAL A 151 -1.30 9.09 -5.85
N SER A 152 -1.57 9.47 -4.59
CA SER A 152 -2.62 10.42 -4.25
C SER A 152 -2.02 11.75 -3.79
N LEU A 153 -2.52 12.87 -4.31
CA LEU A 153 -2.12 14.19 -3.85
C LEU A 153 -2.69 14.44 -2.45
N VAL A 154 -1.85 14.83 -1.50
CA VAL A 154 -2.30 15.27 -0.17
C VAL A 154 -2.41 16.79 -0.15
N ARG A 155 -1.34 17.49 -0.54
CA ARG A 155 -1.31 18.96 -0.65
C ARG A 155 -0.07 19.44 -1.40
N VAL A 156 -0.10 20.68 -1.85
CA VAL A 156 1.03 21.39 -2.48
C VAL A 156 1.29 22.66 -1.68
N VAL A 157 2.56 23.01 -1.49
CA VAL A 157 2.98 24.20 -0.76
C VAL A 157 4.09 24.94 -1.52
N PRO A 158 3.85 26.20 -1.95
CA PRO A 158 2.55 26.87 -1.92
C PRO A 158 1.54 26.21 -2.88
N ASP A 159 0.25 26.37 -2.59
CA ASP A 159 -0.83 25.97 -3.49
C ASP A 159 -1.13 27.05 -4.55
N TYR A 160 -0.76 28.31 -4.27
CA TYR A 160 -0.86 29.44 -5.18
C TYR A 160 0.49 30.13 -5.40
N VAL A 161 0.81 30.45 -6.64
CA VAL A 161 2.04 31.15 -7.05
C VAL A 161 1.67 32.45 -7.77
N ARG A 162 2.43 33.51 -7.51
CA ARG A 162 2.23 34.78 -8.23
C ARG A 162 3.03 34.76 -9.52
N VAL A 163 2.36 35.12 -10.61
CA VAL A 163 2.92 35.15 -11.96
C VAL A 163 2.64 36.50 -12.58
N THR A 164 3.69 37.09 -13.17
CA THR A 164 3.62 38.34 -13.92
C THR A 164 3.86 38.05 -15.39
N LEU A 165 2.91 38.46 -16.24
CA LEU A 165 2.95 38.30 -17.69
C LEU A 165 3.29 39.64 -18.35
N TYR A 166 4.28 39.64 -19.25
CA TYR A 166 4.84 40.83 -19.92
C TYR A 166 4.51 40.92 -21.42
#